data_AF-A0ABD5BA79-F1
#
_entry.id   AF-A0ABD5BA79-F1
#
_cell.length_a   1.000
_cell.length_b   1.000
_cell.length_c   1.000
_cell.angle_alpha   90.00
_cell.angle_beta   90.00
_cell.angle_gamma   90.00
#
_symmetry.space_group_name_H-M   'P 1'
#
loop_
_entity.id
_entity.type
_entity.pdbx_description
1 polymer ?
#
loop_
_entity_poly.entity_id
_entity_poly.type
_entity_poly.pdbx_seq_one_letter_code
_entity_poly.pdbx_strand_id
1 'polypeptide(L)'
;MKRELFPKKKCKDYFLPHLTKAMALSAGLSLIFSLVSCRSAETEQVTGTAEVKINFKGSNYEGIAELGLQASTGSSLQYQNPNQHQEIKIDNDFIVVADLIPQKTTLELQAATSNTNNLMAATAPGLLPNDICYKLLVYDNNGNYVAERDYIRGKESDTAITPALMLDGGQTYTFAVYCINTNTIASLPVVTNKNTLAGATLSDVAGTTDLMYFKSAPITLVGGSNNYLDIVLKHMFSQITTTLDVSQTGYKIHTIDANIAPHYNKASIQLADGVITRNNLGNTPVQFTLPAGDIIDIYPNSVSNVSIIDNDMNNTTVFNIASLRLGVGNKVTGGVSIVNKDIKIENLKLTPGVKYNLHINLVPVDTYLTYMGVPAARINGQIWMRYNMGVTNMDPVANNPDQDPQIAALYGSYYFWGLKDPYSATNNTQKSGPIGAWNSGNNYAPVKNQTYDPCPSGFRVPTTNEWLKLIEYTTSENIGKWDAAPVDFGGSYGAGKVLRSKKNTSVKITLPIAGTFHAAAHVDYRGYIGNYWTSTESSNVQLIRFSAENPVPATSAVVTSISTTDKSFNQYSLRCIADVPN
;
A
#
# COMPACT_ATOMS: atom_id res chain seq x y z
N MET A 1 32.64 -14.16 -49.85
CA MET A 1 31.39 -14.45 -50.59
C MET A 1 30.50 -13.23 -50.42
N LYS A 2 30.05 -12.64 -51.54
CA LYS A 2 29.08 -11.52 -51.75
C LYS A 2 28.20 -11.20 -50.51
N ARG A 3 27.83 -9.95 -50.17
CA ARG A 3 27.46 -8.79 -50.99
C ARG A 3 27.26 -7.56 -50.09
N GLU A 4 27.60 -6.40 -50.65
CA GLU A 4 27.10 -5.02 -50.51
C GLU A 4 25.78 -4.76 -49.75
N LEU A 5 25.69 -3.64 -49.00
CA LEU A 5 24.98 -2.39 -49.41
C LEU A 5 24.93 -1.32 -48.28
N PHE A 6 25.71 -0.24 -48.50
CA PHE A 6 25.52 1.22 -48.31
C PHE A 6 24.58 1.85 -47.23
N PRO A 7 24.84 3.13 -46.84
CA PRO A 7 24.91 3.52 -45.43
C PRO A 7 23.99 4.69 -45.04
N LYS A 8 24.11 5.04 -43.76
CA LYS A 8 23.46 6.09 -42.98
C LYS A 8 23.56 7.50 -43.59
N LYS A 9 22.42 8.21 -43.60
CA LYS A 9 22.35 9.69 -43.63
C LYS A 9 22.53 10.26 -42.22
N LYS A 10 23.40 11.26 -42.04
CA LYS A 10 23.28 12.31 -41.00
C LYS A 10 24.13 13.54 -41.34
N CYS A 11 23.69 14.65 -40.75
CA CYS A 11 24.20 16.03 -40.70
C CYS A 11 23.62 16.98 -41.76
N LYS A 12 22.85 18.01 -41.36
CA LYS A 12 23.26 19.24 -40.62
C LYS A 12 24.28 20.01 -41.48
N ASP A 13 24.13 21.28 -41.83
CA ASP A 13 23.53 22.40 -41.13
C ASP A 13 23.26 23.55 -42.13
N TYR A 14 22.30 24.40 -41.75
CA TYR A 14 22.25 25.87 -41.81
C TYR A 14 22.76 26.75 -42.98
N PHE A 15 21.96 27.82 -43.11
CA PHE A 15 22.24 29.22 -43.46
C PHE A 15 21.99 29.70 -44.89
N LEU A 16 21.01 30.63 -44.93
CA LEU A 16 20.58 31.49 -46.02
C LEU A 16 21.72 32.41 -46.54
N PRO A 17 21.54 32.98 -47.75
CA PRO A 17 22.61 33.50 -48.59
C PRO A 17 22.87 34.99 -48.42
N HIS A 18 24.09 35.42 -48.75
CA HIS A 18 24.41 36.80 -49.07
C HIS A 18 24.44 36.98 -50.60
N LEU A 19 23.62 37.92 -51.07
CA LEU A 19 23.59 38.44 -52.44
C LEU A 19 24.91 39.11 -52.84
N THR A 20 25.37 38.85 -54.06
CA THR A 20 26.03 39.86 -54.91
C THR A 20 25.72 39.61 -56.40
N LYS A 21 25.06 40.60 -57.04
CA LYS A 21 25.28 41.23 -58.36
C LYS A 21 25.70 40.31 -59.54
N ALA A 22 25.19 40.38 -60.77
CA ALA A 22 24.65 41.47 -61.59
C ALA A 22 23.98 40.83 -62.84
N MET A 23 22.84 41.32 -63.34
CA MET A 23 22.71 42.22 -64.50
C MET A 23 22.75 41.54 -65.88
N ALA A 24 21.59 41.47 -66.55
CA ALA A 24 21.32 41.66 -68.00
C ALA A 24 19.86 41.21 -68.25
N LEU A 25 18.86 42.11 -68.28
CA LEU A 25 18.45 42.97 -69.40
C LEU A 25 17.98 42.19 -70.64
N SER A 26 16.66 42.02 -70.81
CA SER A 26 15.99 42.17 -72.11
C SER A 26 14.47 42.32 -71.94
N ALA A 27 13.89 43.04 -72.89
CA ALA A 27 12.63 43.76 -72.84
C ALA A 27 11.37 42.90 -72.93
N GLY A 28 10.28 43.40 -72.34
CA GLY A 28 8.93 42.87 -72.49
C GLY A 28 7.88 43.89 -72.01
N LEU A 29 7.45 44.73 -72.95
CA LEU A 29 6.43 45.77 -72.82
C LEU A 29 5.03 45.15 -72.63
N SER A 30 4.29 45.48 -71.56
CA SER A 30 2.86 45.82 -71.69
C SER A 30 2.22 46.36 -70.41
N LEU A 31 1.47 47.45 -70.59
CA LEU A 31 0.57 48.18 -69.70
C LEU A 31 -0.37 47.31 -68.86
N ILE A 32 -0.49 47.58 -67.55
CA ILE A 32 -1.77 47.54 -66.82
C ILE A 32 -1.82 48.73 -65.85
N PHE A 33 -2.77 49.63 -66.08
CA PHE A 33 -3.14 50.71 -65.16
C PHE A 33 -3.87 50.15 -63.94
N SER A 34 -3.48 50.67 -62.79
CA SER A 34 -4.05 50.53 -61.47
C SER A 34 -5.51 51.01 -61.36
N LEU A 35 -6.35 50.21 -60.70
CA LEU A 35 -7.40 50.72 -59.82
C LEU A 35 -7.24 50.09 -58.44
N VAL A 36 -6.94 50.94 -57.49
CA VAL A 36 -7.00 50.68 -56.05
C VAL A 36 -8.47 50.56 -55.66
N SER A 37 -8.84 49.45 -55.02
CA SER A 37 -10.05 49.39 -54.21
C SER A 37 -9.67 48.87 -52.83
N CYS A 38 -9.82 49.73 -51.83
CA CYS A 38 -9.80 49.35 -50.43
C CYS A 38 -10.97 48.40 -50.18
N ARG A 39 -10.71 47.10 -50.07
CA ARG A 39 -11.65 46.16 -49.47
C ARG A 39 -11.36 46.12 -47.98
N SER A 40 -12.21 46.75 -47.18
CA SER A 40 -12.33 46.48 -45.75
C SER A 40 -12.48 44.96 -45.58
N ALA A 41 -11.65 44.37 -44.71
CA ALA A 41 -11.84 43.01 -44.28
C ALA A 41 -13.11 42.95 -43.43
N GLU A 42 -14.25 42.75 -44.07
CA GLU A 42 -15.44 42.23 -43.40
C GLU A 42 -15.05 40.86 -42.83
N THR A 43 -15.03 40.77 -41.51
CA THR A 43 -15.02 39.49 -40.82
C THR A 43 -16.41 38.90 -41.06
N GLU A 44 -16.53 37.98 -42.01
CA GLU A 44 -17.77 37.21 -42.22
C GLU A 44 -18.12 36.51 -40.90
N GLN A 45 -19.15 37.02 -40.19
CA GLN A 45 -19.83 36.21 -39.19
C GLN A 45 -20.54 35.09 -39.95
N VAL A 46 -20.02 33.87 -39.82
CA VAL A 46 -20.63 32.68 -40.45
C VAL A 46 -21.91 32.32 -39.69
N THR A 47 -23.01 32.95 -40.10
CA THR A 47 -24.37 32.75 -39.56
C THR A 47 -24.99 31.44 -40.07
N GLY A 48 -25.83 30.78 -39.27
CA GLY A 48 -26.53 29.54 -39.63
C GLY A 48 -26.51 28.51 -38.49
N THR A 49 -27.07 27.32 -38.66
CA THR A 49 -27.04 26.29 -37.60
C THR A 49 -25.64 25.74 -37.39
N ALA A 50 -25.24 25.55 -36.13
CA ALA A 50 -23.96 24.99 -35.71
C ALA A 50 -24.18 23.74 -34.85
N GLU A 51 -23.57 22.62 -35.23
CA GLU A 51 -23.58 21.38 -34.44
C GLU A 51 -22.41 21.40 -33.45
N VAL A 52 -22.69 21.15 -32.17
CA VAL A 52 -21.67 20.94 -31.13
C VAL A 52 -21.40 19.46 -30.95
N LYS A 53 -20.15 19.05 -31.16
CA LYS A 53 -19.66 17.69 -30.97
C LYS A 53 -18.80 17.60 -29.72
N ILE A 54 -19.10 16.63 -28.87
CA ILE A 54 -18.37 16.45 -27.62
C ILE A 54 -17.11 15.64 -27.86
N ASN A 55 -16.00 16.16 -27.37
CA ASN A 55 -14.72 15.48 -27.33
C ASN A 55 -14.32 15.29 -25.87
N PHE A 56 -14.75 14.16 -25.29
CA PHE A 56 -14.50 13.87 -23.88
C PHE A 56 -13.03 13.47 -23.67
N LYS A 57 -12.23 14.40 -23.14
CA LYS A 57 -10.78 14.22 -22.96
C LYS A 57 -10.43 13.45 -21.68
N GLY A 58 -11.31 13.42 -20.69
CA GLY A 58 -11.13 12.67 -19.44
C GLY A 58 -11.51 13.46 -18.20
N SER A 59 -10.93 13.09 -17.07
CA SER A 59 -11.03 13.77 -15.79
C SER A 59 -9.66 13.90 -15.10
N ASN A 60 -9.57 14.81 -14.14
CA ASN A 60 -8.34 15.07 -13.39
C ASN A 60 -8.60 15.30 -11.89
N TYR A 61 -7.71 14.76 -11.07
CA TYR A 61 -7.63 15.01 -9.63
C TYR A 61 -6.64 16.13 -9.37
N GLU A 62 -7.09 17.37 -9.54
CA GLU A 62 -6.31 18.56 -9.25
C GLU A 62 -6.92 19.24 -8.03
N GLY A 63 -6.07 19.68 -7.10
CA GLY A 63 -6.53 20.37 -5.89
C GLY A 63 -7.43 21.55 -6.26
N ILE A 64 -8.68 21.52 -5.78
CA ILE A 64 -9.64 22.59 -6.00
C ILE A 64 -9.48 23.65 -4.89
N ALA A 65 -8.35 24.37 -4.89
CA ALA A 65 -8.28 25.61 -4.14
C ALA A 65 -9.44 26.48 -4.63
N GLU A 66 -10.40 26.76 -3.74
CA GLU A 66 -11.74 27.30 -4.02
C GLU A 66 -11.79 27.99 -5.39
N LEU A 67 -12.42 27.33 -6.37
CA LEU A 67 -12.39 27.70 -7.79
C LEU A 67 -12.84 29.16 -8.09
N GLY A 68 -13.32 29.89 -7.07
CA GLY A 68 -13.56 31.33 -7.08
C GLY A 68 -12.32 32.24 -7.17
N LEU A 69 -11.09 31.72 -7.04
CA LEU A 69 -9.86 32.52 -7.22
C LEU A 69 -9.23 32.41 -8.63
N GLN A 70 -9.73 31.53 -9.50
CA GLN A 70 -9.12 31.26 -10.82
C GLN A 70 -9.81 31.94 -12.01
N ALA A 71 -10.52 33.05 -11.79
CA ALA A 71 -11.05 33.89 -12.88
C ALA A 71 -10.02 34.90 -13.45
N SER A 72 -8.80 34.98 -12.91
CA SER A 72 -7.76 35.88 -13.40
C SER A 72 -6.38 35.33 -13.08
N THR A 73 -5.47 35.37 -14.04
CA THR A 73 -4.06 34.90 -14.03
C THR A 73 -3.83 33.44 -14.42
N GLY A 74 -3.12 33.24 -15.54
CA GLY A 74 -2.68 31.96 -16.09
C GLY A 74 -1.55 31.31 -15.28
N SER A 75 -1.66 31.30 -13.96
CA SER A 75 -0.71 30.67 -13.06
C SER A 75 -1.36 29.41 -12.48
N SER A 76 -0.92 28.24 -12.96
CA SER A 76 -1.19 26.98 -12.28
C SER A 76 -0.58 27.05 -10.88
N LEU A 77 -1.40 27.30 -9.86
CA LEU A 77 -1.01 27.12 -8.47
C LEU A 77 -0.67 25.63 -8.30
N GLN A 78 0.62 25.30 -8.35
CA GLN A 78 1.10 23.95 -8.08
C GLN A 78 0.92 23.68 -6.58
N TYR A 79 -0.18 23.01 -6.24
CA TYR A 79 -0.43 22.59 -4.86
C TYR A 79 0.45 21.40 -4.53
N GLN A 80 1.64 21.67 -3.99
CA GLN A 80 2.54 20.62 -3.50
C GLN A 80 1.92 19.98 -2.26
N ASN A 81 1.26 18.84 -2.44
CA ASN A 81 0.84 18.00 -1.32
C ASN A 81 2.04 17.12 -0.93
N PRO A 82 2.67 17.34 0.24
CA PRO A 82 3.77 16.48 0.66
C PRO A 82 3.24 15.12 1.11
N ASN A 83 4.06 14.09 0.96
CA ASN A 83 3.84 12.82 1.64
C ASN A 83 3.82 13.07 3.15
N GLN A 84 2.89 12.45 3.86
CA GLN A 84 2.81 12.51 5.32
C GLN A 84 3.12 11.14 5.88
N HIS A 85 3.93 11.11 6.94
CA HIS A 85 4.34 9.91 7.64
C HIS A 85 4.09 10.08 9.13
N GLN A 86 3.45 9.10 9.76
CA GLN A 86 3.17 9.09 11.19
C GLN A 86 3.49 7.73 11.80
N GLU A 87 4.12 7.72 12.97
CA GLU A 87 4.26 6.54 13.82
C GLU A 87 3.51 6.77 15.13
N ILE A 88 2.56 5.88 15.44
CA ILE A 88 1.63 6.00 16.56
C ILE A 88 1.76 4.76 17.43
N LYS A 89 2.29 4.93 18.64
CA LYS A 89 2.36 3.83 19.61
C LYS A 89 0.97 3.57 20.19
N ILE A 90 0.40 2.39 19.94
CA ILE A 90 -0.90 2.00 20.50
C ILE A 90 -0.72 1.50 21.93
N ASP A 91 0.24 0.59 22.12
CA ASP A 91 0.56 -0.04 23.39
C ASP A 91 2.05 -0.43 23.42
N ASN A 92 2.45 -1.29 24.34
CA ASN A 92 3.83 -1.80 24.37
C ASN A 92 4.09 -2.85 23.28
N ASP A 93 3.07 -3.23 22.53
CA ASP A 93 3.04 -4.39 21.66
C ASP A 93 3.08 -4.01 20.18
N PHE A 94 2.44 -2.90 19.82
CA PHE A 94 2.30 -2.44 18.44
C PHE A 94 2.49 -0.93 18.29
N ILE A 95 3.04 -0.59 17.12
CA ILE A 95 3.05 0.76 16.54
C ILE A 95 2.22 0.71 15.27
N VAL A 96 1.46 1.77 15.00
CA VAL A 96 0.85 2.03 13.70
C VAL A 96 1.74 2.95 12.92
N VAL A 97 2.13 2.54 11.72
CA VAL A 97 2.86 3.36 10.77
C VAL A 97 1.91 3.73 9.64
N ALA A 98 1.64 5.02 9.48
CA ALA A 98 0.69 5.54 8.49
C ALA A 98 1.38 6.48 7.50
N ASP A 99 1.25 6.18 6.22
CA ASP A 99 1.74 6.98 5.10
C ASP A 99 0.56 7.47 4.25
N LEU A 100 0.33 8.78 4.22
CA LEU A 100 -0.63 9.41 3.30
C LEU A 100 0.14 10.03 2.14
N ILE A 101 -0.06 9.46 0.96
CA ILE A 101 0.66 9.80 -0.27
C ILE A 101 -0.34 10.35 -1.29
N PRO A 102 -0.27 11.63 -1.66
CA PRO A 102 -1.03 12.16 -2.78
C PRO A 102 -0.57 11.48 -4.07
N GLN A 103 -1.52 10.99 -4.86
CA GLN A 103 -1.24 10.53 -6.20
C GLN A 103 -0.99 11.77 -7.06
N LYS A 104 0.29 11.96 -7.38
CA LYS A 104 0.74 13.07 -8.21
C LYS A 104 -0.03 13.09 -9.52
N THR A 105 -0.49 14.27 -9.90
CA THR A 105 -0.96 14.48 -11.27
C THR A 105 0.24 14.37 -12.21
N THR A 106 0.02 13.99 -13.47
CA THR A 106 1.08 13.83 -14.47
C THR A 106 1.93 15.11 -14.63
N LEU A 107 1.34 16.29 -14.37
CA LEU A 107 2.00 17.60 -14.37
C LEU A 107 3.08 17.73 -13.27
N GLU A 108 2.88 17.13 -12.10
CA GLU A 108 3.85 17.16 -10.99
C GLU A 108 5.00 16.16 -11.18
N LEU A 109 4.74 15.03 -11.86
CA LEU A 109 5.77 14.07 -12.27
C LEU A 109 6.72 14.69 -13.32
N GLN A 110 6.21 15.57 -14.18
CA GLN A 110 7.00 16.28 -15.18
C GLN A 110 7.80 17.44 -14.57
N ALA A 111 7.25 18.18 -13.59
CA ALA A 111 7.99 19.23 -12.88
C ALA A 111 9.18 18.67 -12.07
N ALA A 112 9.05 17.50 -11.43
CA ALA A 112 10.15 16.84 -10.73
C ALA A 112 11.29 16.34 -11.66
N THR A 113 11.03 16.22 -12.96
CA THR A 113 12.01 15.83 -13.99
C THR A 113 12.47 17.01 -14.87
N SER A 114 11.93 18.22 -14.65
CA SER A 114 12.13 19.41 -15.49
C SER A 114 13.42 20.20 -15.23
N ASN A 115 14.40 19.65 -14.52
CA ASN A 115 15.77 20.22 -14.49
C ASN A 115 16.53 20.05 -15.82
N THR A 116 15.89 19.59 -16.89
CA THR A 116 16.45 19.55 -18.24
C THR A 116 15.47 20.16 -19.25
N ASN A 117 15.93 21.16 -20.01
CA ASN A 117 15.22 22.10 -20.90
C ASN A 117 14.41 21.49 -22.08
N ASN A 118 13.57 20.48 -21.87
CA ASN A 118 12.65 19.98 -22.88
C ASN A 118 11.22 20.01 -22.32
N LEU A 119 10.45 21.04 -22.68
CA LEU A 119 9.00 21.10 -22.47
C LEU A 119 8.33 19.99 -23.29
N MET A 120 8.16 18.81 -22.70
CA MET A 120 7.31 17.77 -23.26
C MET A 120 5.85 18.12 -22.94
N ALA A 121 4.98 18.00 -23.95
CA ALA A 121 3.55 18.26 -23.80
C ALA A 121 2.95 17.39 -22.67
N ALA A 122 2.10 18.00 -21.83
CA ALA A 122 1.36 17.32 -20.78
C ALA A 122 0.55 16.14 -21.39
N THR A 123 0.74 14.93 -20.87
CA THR A 123 0.00 13.75 -21.33
C THR A 123 -1.44 13.77 -20.81
N ALA A 124 -2.34 13.15 -21.57
CA ALA A 124 -3.80 13.28 -21.48
C ALA A 124 -4.40 12.99 -20.08
N PRO A 125 -5.54 13.63 -19.74
CA PRO A 125 -6.32 13.36 -18.52
C PRO A 125 -6.67 11.88 -18.35
N GLY A 126 -6.89 11.46 -17.11
CA GLY A 126 -7.34 10.11 -16.78
C GLY A 126 -8.71 9.85 -17.41
N LEU A 127 -8.86 8.75 -18.12
CA LEU A 127 -10.09 8.50 -18.84
C LEU A 127 -11.11 7.79 -17.93
N LEU A 128 -12.22 8.47 -17.60
CA LEU A 128 -13.58 7.91 -17.66
C LEU A 128 -13.72 6.42 -18.05
N PRO A 129 -14.34 5.49 -17.31
CA PRO A 129 -14.88 4.28 -17.93
C PRO A 129 -16.00 4.60 -18.94
N ASN A 130 -16.24 3.73 -19.91
CA ASN A 130 -17.40 3.89 -20.81
C ASN A 130 -18.70 3.78 -19.99
N ASP A 131 -19.80 4.27 -20.58
CA ASP A 131 -21.15 4.23 -20.01
C ASP A 131 -21.39 5.14 -18.79
N ILE A 132 -20.41 5.93 -18.36
CA ILE A 132 -20.61 6.98 -17.36
C ILE A 132 -21.46 8.12 -17.94
N CYS A 133 -22.51 8.49 -17.21
CA CYS A 133 -23.44 9.54 -17.59
C CYS A 133 -23.00 10.90 -17.08
N TYR A 134 -23.20 11.94 -17.88
CA TYR A 134 -22.96 13.34 -17.50
C TYR A 134 -23.98 14.26 -18.16
N LYS A 135 -24.26 15.41 -17.55
CA LYS A 135 -25.17 16.42 -18.11
C LYS A 135 -24.39 17.66 -18.52
N LEU A 136 -24.77 18.21 -19.68
CA LEU A 136 -24.26 19.46 -20.22
C LEU A 136 -25.41 20.47 -20.30
N LEU A 137 -25.16 21.69 -19.82
CA LEU A 137 -26.05 22.85 -19.93
C LEU A 137 -25.38 23.93 -20.77
N VAL A 138 -26.17 24.62 -21.58
CA VAL A 138 -25.75 25.66 -22.50
C VAL A 138 -26.35 26.99 -22.09
N TYR A 139 -25.50 28.01 -21.98
CA TYR A 139 -25.89 29.39 -21.72
C TYR A 139 -25.41 30.31 -22.83
N ASP A 140 -26.21 31.32 -23.19
CA ASP A 140 -25.82 32.35 -24.15
C ASP A 140 -24.76 33.31 -23.57
N ASN A 141 -24.31 34.27 -24.37
CA ASN A 141 -23.32 35.27 -23.95
C ASN A 141 -23.77 36.16 -22.78
N ASN A 142 -25.08 36.30 -22.55
CA ASN A 142 -25.66 37.03 -21.42
C ASN A 142 -25.87 36.14 -20.19
N GLY A 143 -25.54 34.86 -20.29
CA GLY A 143 -25.72 33.86 -19.24
C GLY A 143 -27.15 33.33 -19.14
N ASN A 144 -28.02 33.53 -20.13
CA ASN A 144 -29.36 32.95 -20.14
C ASN A 144 -29.32 31.49 -20.59
N TYR A 145 -30.17 30.65 -20.03
CA TYR A 145 -30.31 29.26 -20.44
C TYR A 145 -30.79 29.11 -21.88
N VAL A 146 -30.15 28.19 -22.62
CA VAL A 146 -30.49 27.89 -24.01
C VAL A 146 -30.95 26.44 -24.15
N ALA A 147 -30.14 25.49 -23.69
CA ALA A 147 -30.39 24.06 -23.87
C ALA A 147 -29.65 23.20 -22.85
N GLU A 148 -30.03 21.93 -22.77
CA GLU A 148 -29.29 20.90 -22.02
C GLU A 148 -29.28 19.56 -22.77
N ARG A 149 -28.30 18.72 -22.46
CA ARG A 149 -28.17 17.36 -23.00
C ARG A 149 -27.63 16.42 -21.94
N ASP A 150 -28.21 15.23 -21.89
CA ASP A 150 -27.65 14.10 -21.15
C ASP A 150 -26.81 13.27 -22.12
N TYR A 151 -25.58 12.98 -21.71
CA TYR A 151 -24.63 12.22 -22.48
C TYR A 151 -24.25 10.95 -21.72
N ILE A 152 -23.89 9.93 -22.50
CA ILE A 152 -23.28 8.70 -22.01
C ILE A 152 -21.89 8.59 -22.62
N ARG A 153 -20.87 8.40 -21.79
CA ARG A 153 -19.48 8.38 -22.22
C ARG A 153 -19.21 7.21 -23.17
N GLY A 154 -18.61 7.50 -24.32
CA GLY A 154 -18.37 6.54 -25.41
C GLY A 154 -19.53 6.45 -26.41
N LYS A 155 -20.63 7.18 -26.18
CA LYS A 155 -21.84 7.23 -27.02
C LYS A 155 -22.22 8.66 -27.40
N GLU A 156 -21.29 9.60 -27.30
CA GLU A 156 -21.52 11.02 -27.57
C GLU A 156 -21.94 11.31 -29.01
N SER A 157 -21.47 10.49 -29.96
CA SER A 157 -21.81 10.60 -31.39
C SER A 157 -22.97 9.68 -31.82
N ASP A 158 -23.53 8.89 -30.91
CA ASP A 158 -24.66 8.01 -31.21
C ASP A 158 -25.98 8.81 -31.12
N THR A 159 -26.49 9.23 -32.28
CA THR A 159 -27.68 10.07 -32.37
C THR A 159 -28.98 9.35 -32.03
N ALA A 160 -28.97 8.01 -31.95
CA ALA A 160 -30.12 7.24 -31.47
C ALA A 160 -30.24 7.30 -29.94
N ILE A 161 -29.13 7.57 -29.24
CA ILE A 161 -29.07 7.64 -27.78
C ILE A 161 -29.01 9.10 -27.32
N THR A 162 -28.19 9.92 -27.97
CA THR A 162 -27.96 11.32 -27.61
C THR A 162 -28.37 12.24 -28.75
N PRO A 163 -29.46 13.01 -28.62
CA PRO A 163 -29.88 13.95 -29.66
C PRO A 163 -28.80 15.00 -29.95
N ALA A 164 -28.60 15.30 -31.24
CA ALA A 164 -27.63 16.31 -31.68
C ALA A 164 -27.88 17.66 -30.96
N LEU A 165 -26.78 18.33 -30.59
CA LEU A 165 -26.82 19.65 -29.97
C LEU A 165 -26.63 20.72 -31.05
N MET A 166 -27.76 21.20 -31.56
CA MET A 166 -27.81 22.24 -32.59
C MET A 166 -28.03 23.60 -31.92
N LEU A 167 -27.16 24.57 -32.22
CA LEU A 167 -27.19 25.94 -31.71
C LEU A 167 -27.01 26.94 -32.87
N ASP A 168 -27.19 28.24 -32.61
CA ASP A 168 -27.00 29.26 -33.63
C ASP A 168 -25.51 29.60 -33.78
N GLY A 169 -24.99 29.48 -35.00
CA GLY A 169 -23.65 29.88 -35.40
C GLY A 169 -23.52 31.40 -35.53
N GLY A 170 -22.32 31.91 -35.24
CA GLY A 170 -22.04 33.33 -35.04
C GLY A 170 -22.26 33.81 -33.60
N GLN A 171 -22.92 33.00 -32.76
CA GLN A 171 -23.18 33.31 -31.35
C GLN A 171 -22.14 32.71 -30.40
N THR A 172 -21.97 33.34 -29.25
CA THR A 172 -21.06 32.90 -28.17
C THR A 172 -21.86 32.21 -27.06
N TYR A 173 -21.37 31.06 -26.61
CA TYR A 173 -21.98 30.26 -25.54
C TYR A 173 -20.98 29.84 -24.47
N THR A 174 -21.50 29.59 -23.27
CA THR A 174 -20.78 28.92 -22.18
C THR A 174 -21.41 27.57 -21.89
N PHE A 175 -20.58 26.53 -21.73
CA PHE A 175 -21.00 25.18 -21.44
C PHE A 175 -20.63 24.81 -20.00
N ALA A 176 -21.61 24.38 -19.22
CA ALA A 176 -21.40 23.84 -17.87
C ALA A 176 -21.72 22.34 -17.87
N VAL A 177 -20.80 21.53 -17.38
CA VAL A 177 -20.89 20.06 -17.43
C VAL A 177 -20.62 19.49 -16.06
N TYR A 178 -21.41 18.49 -15.65
CA TYR A 178 -21.17 17.77 -14.41
C TYR A 178 -21.45 16.27 -14.52
N CYS A 179 -20.81 15.51 -13.64
CA CYS A 179 -20.88 14.06 -13.53
C CYS A 179 -20.84 13.68 -12.05
N ILE A 180 -21.45 12.55 -11.69
CA ILE A 180 -21.32 11.95 -10.34
C ILE A 180 -20.82 10.50 -10.40
N ASN A 181 -20.13 10.15 -11.48
CA ASN A 181 -19.62 8.80 -11.78
C ASN A 181 -20.70 7.70 -11.74
N THR A 182 -21.85 8.00 -12.34
CA THR A 182 -22.99 7.07 -12.42
C THR A 182 -23.14 6.50 -13.82
N ASN A 183 -23.69 5.29 -13.94
CA ASN A 183 -24.08 4.69 -15.23
C ASN A 183 -25.57 4.91 -15.57
N THR A 184 -26.29 5.68 -14.75
CA THR A 184 -27.74 5.89 -14.88
C THR A 184 -28.06 7.38 -14.97
N ILE A 185 -28.55 7.84 -16.13
CA ILE A 185 -28.91 9.25 -16.37
C ILE A 185 -29.87 9.79 -15.30
N ALA A 186 -30.87 9.00 -14.88
CA ALA A 186 -31.87 9.42 -13.90
C ALA A 186 -31.30 9.72 -12.49
N SER A 187 -30.06 9.30 -12.20
CA SER A 187 -29.39 9.59 -10.94
C SER A 187 -28.58 10.88 -10.95
N LEU A 188 -28.40 11.52 -12.12
CA LEU A 188 -27.75 12.82 -12.21
C LEU A 188 -28.54 13.87 -11.41
N PRO A 189 -27.89 14.64 -10.53
CA PRO A 189 -28.58 15.65 -9.73
C PRO A 189 -29.29 16.68 -10.63
N VAL A 190 -30.44 17.21 -10.21
CA VAL A 190 -31.18 18.22 -10.96
C VAL A 190 -30.58 19.60 -10.72
N VAL A 191 -30.43 20.40 -11.79
CA VAL A 191 -30.01 21.80 -11.67
C VAL A 191 -31.21 22.66 -11.30
N THR A 192 -31.09 23.39 -10.19
CA THR A 192 -32.07 24.38 -9.72
C THR A 192 -31.72 25.77 -10.26
N ASN A 193 -32.72 26.67 -10.36
CA ASN A 193 -32.54 28.06 -10.81
C ASN A 193 -31.81 28.20 -12.16
N LYS A 194 -31.98 27.20 -13.04
CA LYS A 194 -31.22 27.07 -14.28
C LYS A 194 -31.45 28.18 -15.31
N ASN A 195 -32.40 29.09 -15.11
CA ASN A 195 -32.73 30.16 -16.05
C ASN A 195 -31.53 31.05 -16.40
N THR A 196 -30.58 31.18 -15.47
CA THR A 196 -29.33 31.91 -15.69
C THR A 196 -28.13 31.11 -15.18
N LEU A 197 -26.97 31.26 -15.82
CA LEU A 197 -25.71 30.61 -15.40
C LEU A 197 -25.35 31.02 -13.97
N ALA A 198 -25.49 32.31 -13.66
CA ALA A 198 -25.22 32.87 -12.34
C ALA A 198 -26.14 32.33 -11.24
N GLY A 199 -27.35 31.90 -11.57
CA GLY A 199 -28.31 31.31 -10.62
C GLY A 199 -28.28 29.78 -10.58
N ALA A 200 -27.73 29.11 -11.58
CA ALA A 200 -27.81 27.67 -11.72
C ALA A 200 -26.96 26.91 -10.68
N THR A 201 -27.62 26.06 -9.88
CA THR A 201 -26.99 25.37 -8.74
C THR A 201 -27.35 23.88 -8.71
N LEU A 202 -26.34 23.04 -8.47
CA LEU A 202 -26.52 21.67 -8.00
C LEU A 202 -26.60 21.71 -6.47
N SER A 203 -27.69 21.22 -5.89
CA SER A 203 -27.91 21.29 -4.43
C SER A 203 -27.92 19.90 -3.81
N ASP A 204 -27.46 19.81 -2.56
CA ASP A 204 -27.56 18.61 -1.70
C ASP A 204 -26.99 17.31 -2.30
N VAL A 205 -25.95 17.45 -3.14
CA VAL A 205 -25.18 16.33 -3.67
C VAL A 205 -24.54 15.58 -2.50
N ALA A 206 -24.66 14.26 -2.46
CA ALA A 206 -24.11 13.47 -1.35
C ALA A 206 -22.58 13.49 -1.37
N GLY A 207 -21.95 13.74 -0.22
CA GLY A 207 -20.49 13.85 -0.09
C GLY A 207 -19.71 12.57 -0.42
N THR A 208 -20.41 11.44 -0.53
CA THR A 208 -19.85 10.14 -0.94
C THR A 208 -19.93 9.87 -2.44
N THR A 209 -20.53 10.77 -3.23
CA THR A 209 -20.59 10.65 -4.70
C THR A 209 -19.36 11.29 -5.33
N ASP A 210 -18.87 10.75 -6.44
CA ASP A 210 -17.72 11.31 -7.14
C ASP A 210 -18.14 12.47 -8.04
N LEU A 211 -18.48 13.61 -7.42
CA LEU A 211 -18.90 14.83 -8.11
C LEU A 211 -17.74 15.41 -8.91
N MET A 212 -17.96 15.62 -10.20
CA MET A 212 -17.01 16.24 -11.10
C MET A 212 -17.67 17.37 -11.89
N TYR A 213 -16.90 18.40 -12.20
CA TYR A 213 -17.41 19.60 -12.85
C TYR A 213 -16.44 20.16 -13.90
N PHE A 214 -17.00 20.76 -14.94
CA PHE A 214 -16.28 21.50 -15.97
C PHE A 214 -17.11 22.71 -16.42
N LYS A 215 -16.41 23.82 -16.66
CA LYS A 215 -16.95 24.98 -17.37
C LYS A 215 -16.05 25.32 -18.53
N SER A 216 -16.61 25.54 -19.70
CA SER A 216 -15.87 26.09 -20.82
C SER A 216 -15.57 27.58 -20.59
N ALA A 217 -14.52 28.10 -21.24
CA ALA A 217 -14.50 29.52 -21.59
C ALA A 217 -15.66 29.81 -22.56
N PRO A 218 -16.06 31.09 -22.74
CA PRO A 218 -17.01 31.45 -23.79
C PRO A 218 -16.47 31.02 -25.17
N ILE A 219 -17.29 30.31 -25.96
CA ILE A 219 -16.94 29.79 -27.28
C ILE A 219 -17.91 30.38 -28.30
N THR A 220 -17.38 31.03 -29.34
CA THR A 220 -18.15 31.45 -30.50
C THR A 220 -18.24 30.31 -31.49
N LEU A 221 -19.47 29.90 -31.84
CA LEU A 221 -19.70 28.79 -32.77
C LEU A 221 -19.64 29.27 -34.22
N VAL A 222 -19.11 28.42 -35.09
CA VAL A 222 -19.06 28.66 -36.54
C VAL A 222 -20.22 27.90 -37.20
N GLY A 223 -21.14 28.64 -37.84
CA GLY A 223 -22.28 28.07 -38.57
C GLY A 223 -21.83 27.17 -39.73
N GLY A 224 -22.60 26.13 -40.03
CA GLY A 224 -22.33 25.24 -41.16
C GLY A 224 -21.12 24.31 -40.99
N SER A 225 -20.55 24.22 -39.78
CA SER A 225 -19.40 23.38 -39.47
C SER A 225 -19.57 22.65 -38.12
N ASN A 226 -18.77 21.60 -37.90
CA ASN A 226 -18.71 20.92 -36.61
C ASN A 226 -17.88 21.75 -35.62
N ASN A 227 -18.46 22.05 -34.45
CA ASN A 227 -17.79 22.74 -33.37
C ASN A 227 -17.46 21.74 -32.27
N TYR A 228 -16.18 21.51 -31.96
CA TYR A 228 -15.77 20.52 -30.97
C TYR A 228 -15.62 21.15 -29.59
N LEU A 229 -16.28 20.57 -28.59
CA LEU A 229 -16.12 20.93 -27.18
C LEU A 229 -15.25 19.88 -26.48
N ASP A 230 -14.04 20.29 -26.13
CA ASP A 230 -13.12 19.46 -25.34
C ASP A 230 -13.50 19.54 -23.85
N ILE A 231 -13.88 18.40 -23.27
CA ILE A 231 -14.30 18.31 -21.86
C ILE A 231 -13.22 17.60 -21.04
N VAL A 232 -12.75 18.27 -19.97
CA VAL A 232 -11.94 17.69 -18.90
C VAL A 232 -12.63 17.96 -17.57
N LEU A 233 -13.18 16.92 -16.93
CA LEU A 233 -13.89 17.06 -15.66
C LEU A 233 -12.92 17.10 -14.48
N LYS A 234 -13.08 18.09 -13.59
CA LYS A 234 -12.33 18.15 -12.33
C LYS A 234 -13.08 17.44 -11.22
N HIS A 235 -12.43 16.53 -10.52
CA HIS A 235 -12.98 15.90 -9.31
C HIS A 235 -13.10 16.94 -8.19
N MET A 236 -14.27 17.06 -7.60
CA MET A 236 -14.58 18.09 -6.60
C MET A 236 -14.35 17.59 -5.16
N PHE A 237 -14.40 16.28 -4.96
CA PHE A 237 -14.12 15.63 -3.67
C PHE A 237 -12.82 14.82 -3.77
N SER A 238 -12.24 14.50 -2.61
CA SER A 238 -11.03 13.68 -2.57
C SER A 238 -11.37 12.20 -2.72
N GLN A 239 -10.49 11.45 -3.38
CA GLN A 239 -10.55 9.98 -3.37
C GLN A 239 -9.40 9.45 -2.52
N ILE A 240 -9.69 8.56 -1.56
CA ILE A 240 -8.66 7.93 -0.74
C ILE A 240 -8.74 6.43 -0.92
N THR A 241 -7.65 5.83 -1.38
CA THR A 241 -7.45 4.38 -1.32
C THR A 241 -6.77 4.06 0.00
N THR A 242 -7.50 3.51 0.96
CA THR A 242 -6.94 3.13 2.26
C THR A 242 -6.57 1.66 2.26
N THR A 243 -5.36 1.34 2.69
CA THR A 243 -4.89 -0.04 2.85
C THR A 243 -4.44 -0.25 4.29
N LEU A 244 -4.98 -1.27 4.96
CA LEU A 244 -4.49 -1.76 6.24
C LEU A 244 -3.71 -3.06 6.01
N ASP A 245 -2.46 -3.10 6.43
CA ASP A 245 -1.59 -4.27 6.38
C ASP A 245 -1.14 -4.67 7.80
N VAL A 246 -1.40 -5.92 8.16
CA VAL A 246 -1.00 -6.52 9.44
C VAL A 246 -0.07 -7.72 9.25
N SER A 247 0.47 -7.93 8.04
CA SER A 247 1.30 -9.09 7.69
C SER A 247 2.49 -9.28 8.62
N GLN A 248 3.11 -8.19 9.08
CA GLN A 248 4.24 -8.21 10.03
C GLN A 248 3.87 -8.79 11.39
N THR A 249 2.59 -8.74 11.78
CA THR A 249 2.11 -9.32 13.03
C THR A 249 1.92 -10.84 12.95
N GLY A 250 1.81 -11.39 11.74
CA GLY A 250 1.47 -12.79 11.52
C GLY A 250 -0.02 -13.12 11.72
N TYR A 251 -0.86 -12.17 12.12
CA TYR A 251 -2.30 -12.34 12.29
C TYR A 251 -3.10 -12.12 11.00
N LYS A 252 -4.36 -12.55 11.02
CA LYS A 252 -5.38 -12.23 10.02
C LYS A 252 -6.35 -11.18 10.55
N ILE A 253 -6.91 -10.38 9.65
CA ILE A 253 -7.91 -9.34 9.95
C ILE A 253 -9.27 -10.01 10.00
N HIS A 254 -9.83 -10.26 11.20
CA HIS A 254 -11.15 -10.87 11.35
C HIS A 254 -12.28 -9.87 11.21
N THR A 255 -12.13 -8.68 11.81
CA THR A 255 -13.09 -7.60 11.70
C THR A 255 -12.37 -6.26 11.73
N ILE A 256 -12.88 -5.30 10.97
CA ILE A 256 -12.45 -3.91 11.03
C ILE A 256 -13.68 -3.01 10.90
N ASP A 257 -13.78 -2.04 11.80
CA ASP A 257 -14.71 -0.92 11.71
C ASP A 257 -13.89 0.37 11.71
N ALA A 258 -14.06 1.17 10.65
CA ALA A 258 -13.28 2.37 10.42
C ALA A 258 -14.13 3.47 9.78
N ASN A 259 -13.77 4.72 10.07
CA ASN A 259 -14.38 5.91 9.52
C ASN A 259 -13.36 7.04 9.37
N ILE A 260 -13.72 8.05 8.59
CA ILE A 260 -12.92 9.27 8.42
C ILE A 260 -13.78 10.50 8.68
N ALA A 261 -13.21 11.46 9.38
CA ALA A 261 -13.84 12.73 9.74
C ALA A 261 -12.81 13.87 9.70
N PRO A 262 -13.19 15.12 9.39
CA PRO A 262 -14.52 15.53 8.98
C PRO A 262 -14.86 15.07 7.56
N HIS A 263 -16.13 14.74 7.37
CA HIS A 263 -16.75 14.50 6.07
C HIS A 263 -18.04 15.30 6.01
N TYR A 264 -18.21 16.13 4.99
CA TYR A 264 -19.48 16.83 4.76
C TYR A 264 -20.41 15.92 3.98
N ASN A 265 -21.55 15.56 4.58
CA ASN A 265 -22.48 14.63 3.95
C ASN A 265 -23.19 15.22 2.73
N LYS A 266 -23.16 16.56 2.59
CA LYS A 266 -23.86 17.31 1.55
C LYS A 266 -23.00 18.44 1.00
N ALA A 267 -22.99 18.58 -0.32
CA ALA A 267 -22.37 19.69 -1.02
C ALA A 267 -23.32 20.30 -2.05
N SER A 268 -23.14 21.59 -2.30
CA SER A 268 -23.78 22.32 -3.39
C SER A 268 -22.72 22.99 -4.27
N ILE A 269 -22.94 23.03 -5.57
CA ILE A 269 -22.03 23.70 -6.53
C ILE A 269 -22.81 24.73 -7.35
N GLN A 270 -22.23 25.92 -7.47
CA GLN A 270 -22.68 26.94 -8.42
C GLN A 270 -22.08 26.66 -9.80
N LEU A 271 -22.92 26.54 -10.83
CA LEU A 271 -22.43 26.24 -12.19
C LEU A 271 -21.70 27.41 -12.85
N ALA A 272 -21.79 28.62 -12.29
CA ALA A 272 -21.13 29.80 -12.82
C ALA A 272 -19.60 29.77 -12.64
N ASP A 273 -19.12 29.21 -11.53
CA ASP A 273 -17.72 29.28 -11.12
C ASP A 273 -17.20 27.96 -10.52
N GLY A 274 -18.08 26.98 -10.30
CA GLY A 274 -17.71 25.71 -9.66
C GLY A 274 -17.47 25.83 -8.16
N VAL A 275 -17.83 26.97 -7.53
CA VAL A 275 -17.66 27.15 -6.09
C VAL A 275 -18.54 26.16 -5.35
N ILE A 276 -17.92 25.46 -4.40
CA ILE A 276 -18.55 24.45 -3.56
C ILE A 276 -18.95 25.04 -2.21
N THR A 277 -20.18 24.77 -1.79
CA THR A 277 -20.66 25.02 -0.43
C THR A 277 -20.87 23.68 0.27
N ARG A 278 -20.23 23.47 1.42
CA ARG A 278 -20.27 22.21 2.17
C ARG A 278 -21.17 22.31 3.39
N ASN A 279 -22.00 21.30 3.61
CA ASN A 279 -23.02 21.27 4.65
C ASN A 279 -23.08 19.90 5.34
N ASN A 280 -23.72 19.84 6.50
CA ASN A 280 -23.93 18.60 7.26
C ASN A 280 -22.60 17.88 7.59
N LEU A 281 -21.78 18.52 8.42
CA LEU A 281 -20.51 17.99 8.90
C LEU A 281 -20.72 16.71 9.72
N GLY A 282 -19.96 15.67 9.41
CA GLY A 282 -19.99 14.40 10.12
C GLY A 282 -18.76 13.54 9.82
N ASN A 283 -18.97 12.24 9.68
CA ASN A 283 -17.98 11.25 9.28
C ASN A 283 -18.56 10.35 8.19
N THR A 284 -17.70 9.66 7.45
CA THR A 284 -18.12 8.58 6.55
C THR A 284 -17.42 7.27 6.93
N PRO A 285 -18.16 6.15 6.98
CA PRO A 285 -17.57 4.82 7.16
C PRO A 285 -16.64 4.44 6.00
N VAL A 286 -15.59 3.69 6.30
CA VAL A 286 -14.68 3.07 5.32
C VAL A 286 -14.93 1.57 5.33
N GLN A 287 -15.60 1.08 4.29
CA GLN A 287 -16.15 -0.27 4.23
C GLN A 287 -15.16 -1.26 3.62
N PHE A 288 -14.35 -1.91 4.45
CA PHE A 288 -13.48 -3.00 3.99
C PHE A 288 -14.29 -4.27 3.75
N THR A 289 -14.12 -4.87 2.57
CA THR A 289 -14.73 -6.17 2.27
C THR A 289 -13.89 -7.28 2.87
N LEU A 290 -14.48 -8.05 3.79
CA LEU A 290 -13.91 -9.26 4.33
C LEU A 290 -14.71 -10.49 3.84
N PRO A 291 -14.06 -11.65 3.67
CA PRO A 291 -14.77 -12.88 3.37
C PRO A 291 -15.79 -13.22 4.46
N ALA A 292 -16.94 -13.77 4.06
CA ALA A 292 -17.95 -14.28 4.98
C ALA A 292 -17.67 -15.74 5.35
N GLY A 293 -17.91 -16.10 6.62
CA GLY A 293 -17.83 -17.48 7.12
C GLY A 293 -16.88 -17.66 8.31
N ASP A 294 -16.91 -18.87 8.86
CA ASP A 294 -16.15 -19.25 10.07
C ASP A 294 -14.75 -19.80 9.79
N ILE A 295 -14.39 -20.02 8.51
CA ILE A 295 -13.08 -20.58 8.13
C ILE A 295 -12.08 -19.42 8.00
N ILE A 296 -11.06 -19.38 8.85
CA ILE A 296 -10.12 -18.24 8.92
C ILE A 296 -9.06 -18.23 7.81
N ASP A 297 -8.75 -19.35 7.15
CA ASP A 297 -7.70 -19.39 6.10
C ASP A 297 -7.98 -18.46 4.91
N ILE A 298 -9.24 -18.07 4.70
CA ILE A 298 -9.64 -17.10 3.67
C ILE A 298 -9.42 -15.64 4.13
N TYR A 299 -9.28 -15.39 5.43
CA TYR A 299 -9.15 -14.02 5.94
C TYR A 299 -7.77 -13.46 5.59
N PRO A 300 -7.74 -12.20 5.12
CA PRO A 300 -6.52 -11.61 4.64
C PRO A 300 -5.68 -11.03 5.79
N ASN A 301 -4.39 -10.86 5.53
CA ASN A 301 -3.49 -10.06 6.35
C ASN A 301 -3.37 -8.61 5.83
N SER A 302 -4.07 -8.28 4.75
CA SER A 302 -4.13 -6.94 4.18
C SER A 302 -5.49 -6.69 3.51
N VAL A 303 -6.10 -5.55 3.77
CA VAL A 303 -7.37 -5.14 3.15
C VAL A 303 -7.26 -3.73 2.59
N SER A 304 -8.01 -3.46 1.52
CA SER A 304 -8.04 -2.15 0.89
C SER A 304 -9.46 -1.73 0.53
N ASN A 305 -9.75 -0.44 0.62
CA ASN A 305 -11.01 0.16 0.19
C ASN A 305 -10.76 1.53 -0.44
N VAL A 306 -11.57 1.90 -1.43
CA VAL A 306 -11.60 3.23 -2.02
C VAL A 306 -12.80 3.99 -1.47
N SER A 307 -12.58 5.17 -0.92
CA SER A 307 -13.61 6.06 -0.38
C SER A 307 -13.56 7.44 -1.03
N ILE A 308 -14.73 8.06 -1.22
CA ILE A 308 -14.86 9.46 -1.64
C ILE A 308 -15.15 10.31 -0.42
N ILE A 309 -14.34 11.34 -0.21
CA ILE A 309 -14.38 12.19 0.97
C ILE A 309 -14.59 13.64 0.52
N ASP A 310 -15.77 14.19 0.84
CA ASP A 310 -15.97 15.63 0.82
C ASP A 310 -15.33 16.25 2.07
N ASN A 311 -14.04 16.54 1.96
CA ASN A 311 -13.28 17.26 2.96
C ASN A 311 -13.17 18.74 2.59
N ASP A 312 -12.93 19.56 3.59
CA ASP A 312 -12.44 20.93 3.40
C ASP A 312 -10.91 20.97 3.53
N MET A 313 -10.27 22.10 3.18
CA MET A 313 -8.85 22.32 3.43
C MET A 313 -8.62 22.55 4.94
N ASN A 314 -8.58 21.48 5.73
CA ASN A 314 -8.23 21.53 7.13
C ASN A 314 -7.16 20.50 7.51
N ASN A 315 -6.31 20.86 8.48
CA ASN A 315 -5.28 19.97 9.04
C ASN A 315 -5.84 19.13 10.20
N THR A 316 -7.14 18.83 10.21
CA THR A 316 -7.82 18.16 11.34
C THR A 316 -8.47 16.84 10.93
N THR A 317 -8.18 16.33 9.73
CA THR A 317 -8.74 15.05 9.30
C THR A 317 -8.17 13.90 10.13
N VAL A 318 -9.06 13.05 10.61
CA VAL A 318 -8.77 11.86 11.41
C VAL A 318 -9.29 10.64 10.66
N PHE A 319 -8.40 9.67 10.41
CA PHE A 319 -8.80 8.32 10.09
C PHE A 319 -8.87 7.52 11.40
N ASN A 320 -10.06 7.01 11.73
CA ASN A 320 -10.33 6.32 12.97
C ASN A 320 -10.66 4.84 12.70
N ILE A 321 -9.89 3.93 13.29
CA ILE A 321 -10.24 2.52 13.38
C ILE A 321 -10.90 2.31 14.74
N ALA A 322 -12.23 2.35 14.75
CA ALA A 322 -13.03 2.22 15.97
C ALA A 322 -12.85 0.85 16.63
N SER A 323 -12.76 -0.21 15.81
CA SER A 323 -12.48 -1.56 16.29
C SER A 323 -11.71 -2.35 15.24
N LEU A 324 -10.60 -2.94 15.65
CA LEU A 324 -9.82 -3.90 14.87
C LEU A 324 -9.68 -5.18 15.66
N ARG A 325 -10.09 -6.29 15.06
CA ARG A 325 -9.85 -7.62 15.62
C ARG A 325 -8.93 -8.41 14.73
N LEU A 326 -7.80 -8.79 15.31
CA LEU A 326 -6.83 -9.70 14.73
C LEU A 326 -6.93 -11.05 15.44
N GLY A 327 -6.59 -12.15 14.79
CA GLY A 327 -6.53 -13.43 15.49
C GLY A 327 -5.76 -14.54 14.79
N VAL A 328 -5.59 -15.62 15.54
CA VAL A 328 -5.06 -16.93 15.10
C VAL A 328 -6.09 -18.03 15.43
N GLY A 329 -6.22 -19.05 14.57
CA GLY A 329 -7.08 -20.21 14.80
C GLY A 329 -8.18 -20.40 13.74
N ASN A 330 -9.10 -21.34 13.98
CA ASN A 330 -10.07 -21.84 12.99
C ASN A 330 -11.50 -21.27 13.13
N LYS A 331 -11.76 -20.34 14.07
CA LYS A 331 -13.09 -19.71 14.24
C LYS A 331 -12.99 -18.23 14.61
N VAL A 332 -13.89 -17.42 14.08
CA VAL A 332 -14.03 -16.01 14.49
C VAL A 332 -14.40 -15.93 15.98
N THR A 333 -15.07 -16.90 16.59
CA THR A 333 -15.44 -16.87 18.02
C THR A 333 -14.54 -17.71 18.93
N GLY A 334 -13.50 -18.36 18.40
CA GLY A 334 -12.62 -19.23 19.17
C GLY A 334 -11.17 -19.15 18.70
N GLY A 335 -10.28 -18.72 19.60
CA GLY A 335 -8.86 -18.50 19.33
C GLY A 335 -8.37 -17.23 20.01
N VAL A 336 -7.05 -17.03 20.06
CA VAL A 336 -6.47 -15.78 20.58
C VAL A 336 -6.75 -14.66 19.61
N SER A 337 -7.22 -13.54 20.15
CA SER A 337 -7.54 -12.35 19.37
C SER A 337 -6.96 -11.12 20.04
N ILE A 338 -6.37 -10.25 19.24
CA ILE A 338 -6.02 -8.90 19.64
C ILE A 338 -7.17 -8.01 19.24
N VAL A 339 -7.72 -7.28 20.20
CA VAL A 339 -8.73 -6.27 19.94
C VAL A 339 -8.12 -4.92 20.23
N ASN A 340 -7.83 -4.17 19.18
CA ASN A 340 -7.46 -2.77 19.29
C ASN A 340 -8.71 -1.91 19.06
N LYS A 341 -8.89 -0.89 19.87
CA LYS A 341 -10.00 0.07 19.76
C LYS A 341 -9.46 1.47 19.66
N ASP A 342 -10.20 2.32 18.95
CA ASP A 342 -9.96 3.75 18.86
C ASP A 342 -8.53 4.12 18.40
N ILE A 343 -7.99 3.39 17.41
CA ILE A 343 -6.73 3.79 16.77
C ILE A 343 -7.04 5.00 15.88
N LYS A 344 -6.48 6.16 16.23
CA LYS A 344 -6.67 7.40 15.48
C LYS A 344 -5.39 7.83 14.80
N ILE A 345 -5.47 8.06 13.50
CA ILE A 345 -4.43 8.74 12.72
C ILE A 345 -4.92 10.16 12.49
N GLU A 346 -4.42 11.08 13.30
CA GLU A 346 -4.93 12.45 13.37
C GLU A 346 -4.15 13.41 12.46
N ASN A 347 -4.72 14.59 12.23
CA ASN A 347 -4.08 15.69 11.51
C ASN A 347 -3.62 15.33 10.09
N LEU A 348 -4.34 14.42 9.44
CA LEU A 348 -4.17 14.15 8.02
C LEU A 348 -4.53 15.41 7.24
N LYS A 349 -3.61 15.87 6.39
CA LYS A 349 -3.81 17.05 5.55
C LYS A 349 -4.34 16.59 4.20
N LEU A 350 -5.60 16.92 3.93
CA LEU A 350 -6.26 16.63 2.67
C LEU A 350 -6.55 17.93 1.93
N THR A 351 -6.25 17.94 0.64
CA THR A 351 -6.64 19.00 -0.29
C THR A 351 -7.83 18.47 -1.10
N PRO A 352 -8.99 19.14 -1.08
CA PRO A 352 -10.16 18.68 -1.82
C PRO A 352 -9.86 18.52 -3.31
N GLY A 353 -10.45 17.50 -3.94
CA GLY A 353 -10.24 17.17 -5.36
C GLY A 353 -8.96 16.38 -5.65
N VAL A 354 -8.16 16.05 -4.64
CA VAL A 354 -6.94 15.26 -4.79
C VAL A 354 -7.19 13.78 -4.50
N LYS A 355 -6.49 12.92 -5.23
CA LYS A 355 -6.47 11.47 -4.99
C LYS A 355 -5.30 11.08 -4.08
N TYR A 356 -5.54 10.22 -3.11
CA TYR A 356 -4.55 9.78 -2.13
C TYR A 356 -4.51 8.26 -2.00
N ASN A 357 -3.33 7.75 -1.61
CA ASN A 357 -3.17 6.44 -1.02
C ASN A 357 -2.84 6.63 0.47
N LEU A 358 -3.62 6.02 1.36
CA LEU A 358 -3.32 5.93 2.79
C LEU A 358 -2.89 4.49 3.10
N HIS A 359 -1.61 4.28 3.39
CA HIS A 359 -1.07 2.99 3.79
C HIS A 359 -0.92 2.95 5.30
N ILE A 360 -1.54 1.97 5.96
CA ILE A 360 -1.51 1.79 7.40
C ILE A 360 -0.92 0.42 7.68
N ASN A 361 0.20 0.38 8.39
CA ASN A 361 0.86 -0.86 8.81
C ASN A 361 0.73 -1.01 10.32
N LEU A 362 0.31 -2.18 10.79
CA LEU A 362 0.43 -2.56 12.19
C LEU A 362 1.74 -3.32 12.41
N VAL A 363 2.60 -2.74 13.24
CA VAL A 363 4.01 -3.05 13.29
C VAL A 363 4.36 -3.51 14.72
N PRO A 364 4.74 -4.78 14.96
CA PRO A 364 5.04 -5.26 16.30
C PRO A 364 6.31 -4.61 16.86
N VAL A 365 6.34 -4.38 18.17
CA VAL A 365 7.49 -3.79 18.87
C VAL A 365 8.41 -4.87 19.37
N ASP A 366 9.69 -4.82 18.99
CA ASP A 366 10.68 -5.75 19.49
C ASP A 366 11.18 -5.30 20.86
N THR A 367 11.02 -6.15 21.87
CA THR A 367 11.33 -5.82 23.28
C THR A 367 11.66 -7.07 24.09
N TYR A 368 12.38 -6.88 25.20
CA TYR A 368 12.35 -7.84 26.30
C TYR A 368 11.07 -7.70 27.11
N LEU A 369 10.56 -8.82 27.60
CA LEU A 369 9.34 -8.89 28.41
C LEU A 369 9.39 -10.10 29.34
N THR A 370 8.48 -10.12 30.32
CA THR A 370 8.15 -11.34 31.07
C THR A 370 6.82 -11.86 30.55
N TYR A 371 6.81 -13.06 29.98
CA TYR A 371 5.61 -13.69 29.44
C TYR A 371 5.32 -14.97 30.21
N MET A 372 4.13 -15.06 30.81
CA MET A 372 3.72 -16.19 31.66
C MET A 372 4.74 -16.51 32.78
N GLY A 373 5.33 -15.46 33.36
CA GLY A 373 6.35 -15.58 34.42
C GLY A 373 7.75 -15.98 33.93
N VAL A 374 7.97 -16.10 32.62
CA VAL A 374 9.25 -16.50 32.02
C VAL A 374 9.89 -15.31 31.29
N PRO A 375 11.18 -15.03 31.48
CA PRO A 375 11.88 -14.02 30.68
C PRO A 375 11.89 -14.39 29.20
N ALA A 376 11.43 -13.44 28.39
CA ALA A 376 11.22 -13.63 26.97
C ALA A 376 11.72 -12.43 26.16
N ALA A 377 11.88 -12.64 24.85
CA ALA A 377 12.11 -11.61 23.87
C ALA A 377 11.01 -11.70 22.81
N ARG A 378 10.34 -10.58 22.53
CA ARG A 378 9.48 -10.46 21.36
C ARG A 378 10.33 -9.94 20.20
N ILE A 379 10.39 -10.72 19.12
CA ILE A 379 11.07 -10.34 17.88
C ILE A 379 10.09 -10.60 16.75
N ASN A 380 9.76 -9.54 16.00
CA ASN A 380 8.80 -9.56 14.89
C ASN A 380 7.47 -10.24 15.26
N GLY A 381 6.89 -9.83 16.41
CA GLY A 381 5.62 -10.36 16.92
C GLY A 381 5.71 -11.74 17.58
N GLN A 382 6.83 -12.47 17.45
CA GLN A 382 7.01 -13.79 18.06
C GLN A 382 7.69 -13.68 19.42
N ILE A 383 7.07 -14.24 20.45
CA ILE A 383 7.62 -14.25 21.82
C ILE A 383 8.39 -15.56 22.04
N TRP A 384 9.70 -15.43 22.26
CA TRP A 384 10.62 -16.54 22.47
C TRP A 384 11.17 -16.52 23.89
N MET A 385 11.32 -17.69 24.51
CA MET A 385 12.03 -17.79 25.78
C MET A 385 13.48 -17.31 25.65
N ARG A 386 14.00 -16.60 26.66
CA ARG A 386 15.43 -16.22 26.71
C ARG A 386 16.36 -17.32 27.20
N TYR A 387 15.82 -18.42 27.72
CA TYR A 387 16.57 -19.61 28.15
C TYR A 387 16.19 -20.86 27.37
N ASN A 388 17.14 -21.80 27.24
CA ASN A 388 16.84 -23.16 26.79
C ASN A 388 15.96 -23.86 27.83
N MET A 389 15.15 -24.81 27.36
CA MET A 389 14.41 -25.69 28.26
C MET A 389 15.36 -26.48 29.16
N GLY A 390 15.00 -26.62 30.43
CA GLY A 390 15.81 -27.31 31.44
C GLY A 390 16.78 -26.41 32.21
N VAL A 391 16.90 -25.12 31.88
CA VAL A 391 17.62 -24.16 32.73
C VAL A 391 16.79 -23.90 33.99
N THR A 392 17.39 -24.08 35.17
CA THR A 392 16.70 -23.97 36.46
C THR A 392 16.70 -22.57 37.05
N ASN A 393 17.78 -21.79 36.85
CA ASN A 393 17.86 -20.39 37.25
C ASN A 393 17.63 -19.48 36.04
N MET A 394 16.42 -18.93 35.92
CA MET A 394 16.05 -18.00 34.85
C MET A 394 16.04 -16.54 35.31
N ASP A 395 16.80 -16.16 36.34
CA ASP A 395 16.98 -14.75 36.71
C ASP A 395 18.03 -14.09 35.77
N PRO A 396 17.66 -13.10 34.94
CA PRO A 396 18.60 -12.45 34.03
C PRO A 396 19.72 -11.66 34.72
N VAL A 397 19.54 -11.28 36.00
CA VAL A 397 20.56 -10.58 36.78
C VAL A 397 21.59 -11.57 37.31
N ALA A 398 21.14 -12.68 37.89
CA ALA A 398 22.03 -13.71 38.46
C ALA A 398 22.59 -14.69 37.41
N ASN A 399 21.87 -14.92 36.31
CA ASN A 399 22.21 -15.86 35.24
C ASN A 399 21.87 -15.26 33.87
N ASN A 400 22.65 -14.26 33.45
CA ASN A 400 22.44 -13.55 32.18
C ASN A 400 22.48 -14.52 30.99
N PRO A 401 21.39 -14.65 30.20
CA PRO A 401 21.33 -15.59 29.06
C PRO A 401 22.21 -15.15 27.89
N ASP A 402 22.55 -13.86 27.82
CA ASP A 402 23.35 -13.27 26.74
C ASP A 402 24.80 -13.01 27.14
N GLN A 403 25.27 -13.65 28.23
CA GLN A 403 26.66 -13.52 28.66
C GLN A 403 27.64 -14.10 27.64
N ASP A 404 28.83 -13.52 27.58
CA ASP A 404 29.94 -13.98 26.76
C ASP A 404 31.17 -14.16 27.66
N PRO A 405 31.73 -15.38 27.80
CA PRO A 405 31.33 -16.63 27.12
C PRO A 405 30.07 -17.28 27.70
N GLN A 406 29.40 -18.13 26.92
CA GLN A 406 28.30 -18.96 27.40
C GLN A 406 28.78 -20.02 28.41
N ILE A 407 27.92 -20.38 29.36
CA ILE A 407 28.26 -21.32 30.44
C ILE A 407 27.32 -22.53 30.43
N ALA A 408 27.78 -23.65 31.02
CA ALA A 408 27.02 -24.90 31.08
C ALA A 408 25.61 -24.73 31.69
N ALA A 409 25.46 -23.83 32.68
CA ALA A 409 24.18 -23.54 33.33
C ALA A 409 23.12 -22.96 32.39
N LEU A 410 23.50 -22.46 31.20
CA LEU A 410 22.60 -21.92 30.19
C LEU A 410 22.20 -22.95 29.12
N TYR A 411 22.87 -24.10 29.05
CA TYR A 411 22.70 -25.05 27.94
C TYR A 411 21.33 -25.74 27.99
N GLY A 412 20.74 -25.82 29.19
CA GLY A 412 19.47 -26.50 29.44
C GLY A 412 19.65 -28.02 29.45
N SER A 413 18.54 -28.72 29.21
CA SER A 413 18.50 -30.18 29.10
C SER A 413 18.44 -30.64 27.65
N TYR A 414 18.78 -31.91 27.43
CA TYR A 414 18.63 -32.57 26.14
C TYR A 414 17.35 -33.39 26.12
N TYR A 415 16.68 -33.44 24.97
CA TYR A 415 15.42 -34.14 24.81
C TYR A 415 15.49 -35.06 23.59
N PHE A 416 14.96 -36.27 23.71
CA PHE A 416 14.59 -37.05 22.53
C PHE A 416 13.42 -36.37 21.81
N TRP A 417 13.33 -36.58 20.51
CA TRP A 417 12.23 -36.01 19.74
C TRP A 417 10.89 -36.54 20.26
N GLY A 418 9.93 -35.64 20.48
CA GLY A 418 8.56 -35.97 20.86
C GLY A 418 8.36 -36.45 22.31
N LEU A 419 9.34 -36.26 23.20
CA LEU A 419 9.18 -36.59 24.63
C LEU A 419 9.07 -35.33 25.49
N LYS A 420 8.35 -35.47 26.62
CA LYS A 420 8.15 -34.40 27.61
C LYS A 420 9.29 -34.32 28.62
N ASP A 421 9.76 -35.47 29.06
CA ASP A 421 10.82 -35.55 30.05
C ASP A 421 12.19 -35.41 29.36
N PRO A 422 13.12 -34.64 29.95
CA PRO A 422 14.49 -34.55 29.44
C PRO A 422 15.22 -35.89 29.61
N TYR A 423 16.45 -35.92 29.09
CA TYR A 423 17.44 -36.93 29.43
C TYR A 423 17.52 -37.16 30.95
N SER A 424 17.58 -38.42 31.34
CA SER A 424 17.97 -38.84 32.68
C SER A 424 18.69 -40.19 32.60
N ALA A 425 19.40 -40.58 33.66
CA ALA A 425 20.02 -41.91 33.74
C ALA A 425 19.01 -43.07 33.59
N THR A 426 17.74 -42.82 33.91
CA THR A 426 16.63 -43.78 33.73
C THR A 426 15.91 -43.63 32.38
N ASN A 427 16.24 -42.60 31.61
CA ASN A 427 15.70 -42.28 30.28
C ASN A 427 16.85 -42.14 29.26
N ASN A 428 17.72 -43.14 29.22
CA ASN A 428 18.96 -43.16 28.42
C ASN A 428 18.93 -44.14 27.23
N THR A 429 17.85 -44.90 27.06
CA THR A 429 17.67 -45.84 25.94
C THR A 429 17.02 -45.15 24.74
N GLN A 430 17.32 -45.64 23.54
CA GLN A 430 16.78 -45.14 22.26
C GLN A 430 15.23 -45.05 22.30
N LYS A 431 14.65 -43.85 22.13
CA LYS A 431 13.20 -43.60 22.23
C LYS A 431 12.77 -42.36 21.46
N SER A 432 11.53 -42.33 20.97
CA SER A 432 10.91 -41.14 20.40
C SER A 432 9.41 -41.08 20.72
N GLY A 433 8.83 -39.88 20.64
CA GLY A 433 7.40 -39.68 20.76
C GLY A 433 6.60 -40.11 19.53
N PRO A 434 5.28 -40.25 19.65
CA PRO A 434 4.39 -40.52 18.52
C PRO A 434 4.32 -39.34 17.53
N ILE A 435 3.70 -39.58 16.38
CA ILE A 435 3.42 -38.51 15.41
C ILE A 435 2.60 -37.40 16.07
N GLY A 436 2.97 -36.15 15.82
CA GLY A 436 2.30 -34.99 16.42
C GLY A 436 2.52 -34.85 17.93
N ALA A 437 3.59 -35.48 18.46
CA ALA A 437 3.91 -35.45 19.89
C ALA A 437 3.99 -34.02 20.45
N TRP A 438 4.74 -33.11 19.82
CA TRP A 438 4.83 -31.73 20.32
C TRP A 438 3.80 -30.79 19.70
N ASN A 439 3.45 -31.02 18.44
CA ASN A 439 2.48 -30.22 17.70
C ASN A 439 1.32 -31.08 17.21
N SER A 440 0.14 -30.86 17.79
CA SER A 440 -1.12 -31.51 17.37
C SER A 440 -1.82 -30.79 16.21
N GLY A 441 -1.31 -29.62 15.80
CA GLY A 441 -1.76 -28.85 14.65
C GLY A 441 -0.85 -29.08 13.43
N ASN A 442 -0.51 -28.00 12.73
CA ASN A 442 0.38 -28.06 11.57
C ASN A 442 1.48 -26.97 11.62
N ASN A 443 2.31 -26.88 10.58
CA ASN A 443 3.46 -25.97 10.52
C ASN A 443 3.08 -24.48 10.45
N TYR A 444 1.82 -24.17 10.07
CA TYR A 444 1.27 -22.82 9.92
C TYR A 444 0.27 -22.45 11.04
N ALA A 445 -0.42 -23.43 11.60
CA ALA A 445 -1.31 -23.31 12.75
C ALA A 445 -0.90 -24.33 13.83
N PRO A 446 0.22 -24.10 14.52
CA PRO A 446 0.71 -25.01 15.54
C PRO A 446 -0.17 -25.00 16.78
N VAL A 447 -0.38 -26.20 17.35
CA VAL A 447 -1.17 -26.39 18.58
C VAL A 447 -0.36 -27.24 19.55
N LYS A 448 -0.06 -26.67 20.73
CA LYS A 448 0.67 -27.36 21.79
C LYS A 448 -0.03 -28.66 22.16
N ASN A 449 0.70 -29.77 22.10
CA ASN A 449 0.22 -31.05 22.64
C ASN A 449 0.61 -31.16 24.12
N GLN A 450 -0.37 -31.04 25.01
CA GLN A 450 -0.13 -30.97 26.46
C GLN A 450 0.53 -32.23 27.05
N THR A 451 0.38 -33.38 26.39
CA THR A 451 0.89 -34.67 26.86
C THR A 451 2.39 -34.80 26.67
N TYR A 452 2.93 -34.39 25.50
CA TYR A 452 4.33 -34.63 25.19
C TYR A 452 5.18 -33.36 25.03
N ASP A 453 4.58 -32.18 24.82
CA ASP A 453 5.33 -30.93 24.68
C ASP A 453 5.99 -30.54 26.03
N PRO A 454 7.33 -30.42 26.08
CA PRO A 454 8.07 -30.15 27.31
C PRO A 454 8.04 -28.69 27.74
N CYS A 455 7.61 -27.77 26.88
CA CYS A 455 7.61 -26.34 27.20
C CYS A 455 6.59 -26.03 28.33
N PRO A 456 6.82 -24.97 29.12
CA PRO A 456 5.90 -24.59 30.19
C PRO A 456 4.53 -24.12 29.66
N SER A 457 3.59 -23.86 30.57
CA SER A 457 2.30 -23.27 30.23
C SER A 457 2.47 -21.93 29.51
N GLY A 458 1.68 -21.70 28.45
CA GLY A 458 1.81 -20.53 27.59
C GLY A 458 2.91 -20.62 26.54
N PHE A 459 3.72 -21.69 26.53
CA PHE A 459 4.79 -21.91 25.56
C PHE A 459 4.67 -23.27 24.90
N ARG A 460 5.27 -23.45 23.75
CA ARG A 460 5.35 -24.73 23.03
C ARG A 460 6.65 -24.86 22.26
N VAL A 461 6.93 -26.07 21.78
CA VAL A 461 8.03 -26.29 20.85
C VAL A 461 7.70 -25.57 19.52
N PRO A 462 8.60 -24.73 19.00
CA PRO A 462 8.39 -23.98 17.76
C PRO A 462 8.42 -24.88 16.53
N THR A 463 7.71 -24.47 15.49
CA THR A 463 7.80 -25.07 14.17
C THR A 463 9.04 -24.58 13.40
N THR A 464 9.42 -25.27 12.34
CA THR A 464 10.49 -24.82 11.44
C THR A 464 10.19 -23.45 10.83
N ASN A 465 8.93 -23.17 10.46
CA ASN A 465 8.55 -21.88 9.89
C ASN A 465 8.78 -20.73 10.89
N GLU A 466 8.53 -20.98 12.18
CA GLU A 466 8.72 -19.98 13.21
C GLU A 466 10.19 -19.68 13.46
N TRP A 467 11.03 -20.71 13.46
CA TRP A 467 12.48 -20.54 13.49
C TRP A 467 13.00 -19.77 12.28
N LEU A 468 12.52 -20.08 11.08
CA LEU A 468 12.91 -19.38 9.86
C LEU A 468 12.51 -17.91 9.90
N LYS A 469 11.34 -17.57 10.44
CA LYS A 469 10.94 -16.18 10.70
C LYS A 469 11.88 -15.51 11.69
N LEU A 470 12.19 -16.12 12.84
CA LEU A 470 13.14 -15.54 13.79
C LEU A 470 14.49 -15.24 13.11
N ILE A 471 15.00 -16.17 12.30
CA ILE A 471 16.25 -16.04 11.54
C ILE A 471 16.14 -14.92 10.49
N GLU A 472 15.03 -14.83 9.76
CA GLU A 472 14.77 -13.79 8.75
C GLU A 472 14.78 -12.38 9.35
N TYR A 473 14.21 -12.20 10.55
CA TYR A 473 14.08 -10.90 11.20
C TYR A 473 15.22 -10.56 12.16
N THR A 474 16.29 -11.36 12.18
CA THR A 474 17.47 -11.12 13.00
C THR A 474 18.76 -11.04 12.19
N THR A 475 19.75 -10.29 12.69
CA THR A 475 21.15 -10.48 12.33
C THR A 475 21.76 -11.53 13.25
N SER A 476 22.85 -12.17 12.82
CA SER A 476 23.53 -13.16 13.66
C SER A 476 24.99 -12.86 13.89
N GLU A 477 25.45 -13.12 15.11
CA GLU A 477 26.86 -13.05 15.50
C GLU A 477 27.23 -14.28 16.34
N ASN A 478 28.52 -14.64 16.31
CA ASN A 478 29.08 -15.73 17.10
C ASN A 478 29.78 -15.11 18.31
N ILE A 479 29.50 -15.63 19.51
CA ILE A 479 30.17 -15.23 20.76
C ILE A 479 30.90 -16.42 21.38
N GLY A 480 31.83 -16.13 22.28
CA GLY A 480 32.65 -17.12 22.98
C GLY A 480 33.55 -17.96 22.07
N LYS A 481 34.07 -19.06 22.62
CA LYS A 481 35.01 -19.94 21.93
C LYS A 481 34.30 -21.05 21.16
N TRP A 482 34.36 -20.98 19.83
CA TRP A 482 33.94 -22.04 18.93
C TRP A 482 35.09 -22.99 18.62
N ASP A 483 34.81 -24.29 18.59
CA ASP A 483 35.79 -25.28 18.16
C ASP A 483 35.92 -25.25 16.62
N ALA A 484 37.15 -25.38 16.12
CA ALA A 484 37.45 -25.30 14.69
C ALA A 484 37.15 -26.61 13.93
N ALA A 485 36.89 -27.71 14.65
CA ALA A 485 36.59 -29.01 14.09
C ALA A 485 35.62 -29.77 15.02
N PRO A 486 34.86 -30.76 14.50
CA PRO A 486 34.03 -31.62 15.33
C PRO A 486 34.88 -32.36 16.38
N VAL A 487 34.40 -32.38 17.63
CA VAL A 487 35.01 -33.11 18.75
C VAL A 487 34.01 -34.13 19.28
N ASP A 488 34.33 -35.42 19.17
CA ASP A 488 33.55 -36.47 19.83
C ASP A 488 33.85 -36.52 21.34
N PHE A 489 32.90 -36.97 22.14
CA PHE A 489 32.96 -37.10 23.60
C PHE A 489 33.28 -35.79 24.35
N GLY A 490 32.97 -34.63 23.75
CA GLY A 490 32.99 -33.35 24.44
C GLY A 490 33.01 -32.14 23.51
N GLY A 491 34.02 -31.30 23.72
CA GLY A 491 34.21 -30.00 23.08
C GLY A 491 34.28 -28.84 24.07
N SER A 492 34.62 -27.65 23.57
CA SER A 492 34.77 -26.44 24.38
C SER A 492 33.42 -25.91 24.88
N TYR A 493 33.41 -25.41 26.12
CA TYR A 493 32.34 -24.52 26.59
C TYR A 493 32.58 -23.10 26.05
N GLY A 494 31.53 -22.29 26.00
CA GLY A 494 31.66 -20.86 25.70
C GLY A 494 30.93 -20.40 24.45
N ALA A 495 30.83 -21.24 23.43
CA ALA A 495 30.21 -20.86 22.16
C ALA A 495 28.72 -20.57 22.29
N GLY A 496 28.31 -19.45 21.69
CA GLY A 496 26.91 -19.06 21.53
C GLY A 496 26.65 -18.44 20.16
N LYS A 497 25.43 -18.67 19.64
CA LYS A 497 24.89 -17.94 18.50
C LYS A 497 23.92 -16.88 18.99
N VAL A 498 24.19 -15.62 18.71
CA VAL A 498 23.28 -14.52 19.03
C VAL A 498 22.44 -14.20 17.81
N LEU A 499 21.13 -14.10 18.00
CA LEU A 499 20.15 -13.64 17.02
C LEU A 499 19.61 -12.29 17.51
N ARG A 500 20.00 -11.20 16.85
CA ARG A 500 19.70 -9.83 17.25
C ARG A 500 18.64 -9.23 16.33
N SER A 501 17.59 -8.64 16.90
CA SER A 501 16.53 -8.03 16.09
C SER A 501 17.10 -6.99 15.12
N LYS A 502 16.65 -7.06 13.86
CA LYS A 502 16.96 -6.05 12.83
C LYS A 502 16.28 -4.70 13.11
N LYS A 503 15.20 -4.71 13.91
CA LYS A 503 14.35 -3.55 14.19
C LYS A 503 14.74 -2.82 15.47
N ASN A 504 15.05 -3.59 16.51
CA ASN A 504 15.56 -3.08 17.77
C ASN A 504 16.82 -3.85 18.15
N THR A 505 17.99 -3.31 17.80
CA THR A 505 19.27 -3.97 18.00
C THR A 505 19.63 -4.22 19.47
N SER A 506 18.90 -3.62 20.41
CA SER A 506 19.04 -3.89 21.85
C SER A 506 18.37 -5.20 22.29
N VAL A 507 17.51 -5.78 21.45
CA VAL A 507 16.78 -7.03 21.72
C VAL A 507 17.42 -8.17 20.95
N LYS A 508 17.79 -9.22 21.68
CA LYS A 508 18.45 -10.41 21.12
C LYS A 508 18.09 -11.68 21.90
N ILE A 509 18.28 -12.81 21.25
CA ILE A 509 18.23 -14.15 21.84
C ILE A 509 19.59 -14.80 21.63
N THR A 510 20.16 -15.37 22.68
CA THR A 510 21.40 -16.15 22.59
C THR A 510 21.12 -17.65 22.72
N LEU A 511 21.67 -18.41 21.78
CA LEU A 511 21.52 -19.86 21.65
C LEU A 511 22.87 -20.53 21.97
N PRO A 512 23.00 -21.19 23.13
CA PRO A 512 24.20 -21.94 23.46
C PRO A 512 24.49 -23.08 22.46
N ILE A 513 25.77 -23.36 22.23
CA ILE A 513 26.23 -24.43 21.34
C ILE A 513 26.53 -25.68 22.16
N ALA A 514 25.46 -26.32 22.61
CA ALA A 514 25.50 -27.43 23.56
C ALA A 514 25.95 -28.77 22.95
N GLY A 515 26.03 -28.88 21.62
CA GLY A 515 26.33 -30.13 20.94
C GLY A 515 25.13 -31.09 20.88
N THR A 516 25.43 -32.36 20.69
CA THR A 516 24.47 -33.46 20.58
C THR A 516 24.68 -34.42 21.73
N PHE A 517 23.60 -34.81 22.42
CA PHE A 517 23.70 -35.85 23.45
C PHE A 517 23.26 -37.19 22.87
N HIS A 518 24.10 -38.21 23.03
CA HIS A 518 23.83 -39.56 22.52
C HIS A 518 23.30 -40.47 23.63
N ALA A 519 22.49 -41.47 23.26
CA ALA A 519 22.02 -42.51 24.19
C ALA A 519 23.15 -43.23 24.96
N ALA A 520 24.39 -43.20 24.44
CA ALA A 520 25.60 -43.74 25.09
C ALA A 520 26.19 -42.86 26.22
N ALA A 521 25.44 -41.86 26.69
CA ALA A 521 25.75 -41.00 27.84
C ALA A 521 26.95 -40.04 27.67
N HIS A 522 27.23 -39.63 26.44
CA HIS A 522 28.23 -38.62 26.13
C HIS A 522 27.67 -37.51 25.22
N VAL A 523 28.38 -36.37 25.18
CA VAL A 523 28.04 -35.23 24.32
C VAL A 523 29.07 -35.13 23.21
N ASP A 524 28.61 -35.09 21.96
CA ASP A 524 29.43 -34.83 20.79
C ASP A 524 29.26 -33.39 20.30
N TYR A 525 30.32 -32.84 19.74
CA TYR A 525 30.33 -31.59 18.98
C TYR A 525 29.93 -30.34 19.77
N ARG A 526 30.10 -30.35 21.10
CA ARG A 526 29.93 -29.14 21.90
C ARG A 526 30.91 -28.07 21.42
N GLY A 527 30.48 -26.82 21.39
CA GLY A 527 31.33 -25.73 20.90
C GLY A 527 31.49 -25.70 19.37
N TYR A 528 31.06 -26.74 18.65
CA TYR A 528 31.14 -26.83 17.19
C TYR A 528 29.77 -26.63 16.51
N ILE A 529 28.74 -27.36 16.94
CA ILE A 529 27.36 -27.24 16.40
C ILE A 529 26.29 -27.15 17.49
N GLY A 530 25.32 -26.27 17.27
CA GLY A 530 24.14 -26.12 18.11
C GLY A 530 22.92 -26.66 17.38
N ASN A 531 22.40 -27.79 17.83
CA ASN A 531 21.23 -28.43 17.26
C ASN A 531 20.00 -28.15 18.14
N TYR A 532 18.94 -27.63 17.53
CA TYR A 532 17.69 -27.26 18.20
C TYR A 532 16.50 -27.94 17.54
N TRP A 533 15.76 -28.72 18.32
CA TRP A 533 14.57 -29.39 17.82
C TRP A 533 13.48 -28.43 17.33
N THR A 534 12.74 -28.85 16.31
CA THR A 534 11.45 -28.26 15.92
C THR A 534 10.32 -29.24 16.15
N SER A 535 9.10 -28.71 16.21
CA SER A 535 7.87 -29.51 16.25
C SER A 535 7.35 -29.89 14.85
N THR A 536 8.14 -29.67 13.79
CA THR A 536 7.74 -29.99 12.42
C THR A 536 8.15 -31.41 12.07
N GLU A 537 7.13 -32.22 11.72
CA GLU A 537 7.29 -33.59 11.26
C GLU A 537 6.62 -33.73 9.89
N SER A 538 7.36 -34.24 8.92
CA SER A 538 6.83 -34.67 7.62
C SER A 538 7.21 -36.14 7.40
N SER A 539 7.93 -36.48 6.33
CA SER A 539 8.57 -37.81 6.21
C SER A 539 9.77 -37.98 7.14
N ASN A 540 10.37 -36.87 7.57
CA ASN A 540 11.47 -36.77 8.52
C ASN A 540 11.14 -35.70 9.58
N VAL A 541 11.85 -35.72 10.70
CA VAL A 541 11.78 -34.63 11.69
C VAL A 541 12.82 -33.57 11.37
N GLN A 542 12.52 -32.32 11.72
CA GLN A 542 13.39 -31.20 11.41
C GLN A 542 14.04 -30.61 12.66
N LEU A 543 15.28 -30.16 12.51
CA LEU A 543 15.98 -29.35 13.50
C LEU A 543 16.63 -28.12 12.85
N ILE A 544 16.96 -27.15 13.68
CA ILE A 544 17.73 -25.96 13.34
C ILE A 544 19.16 -26.14 13.82
N ARG A 545 20.13 -26.06 12.90
CA ARG A 545 21.55 -26.25 13.15
C ARG A 545 22.32 -24.94 12.99
N PHE A 546 22.95 -24.51 14.07
CA PHE A 546 23.90 -23.39 14.08
C PHE A 546 25.33 -23.88 14.11
N SER A 547 26.19 -23.27 13.30
CA SER A 547 27.65 -23.45 13.31
C SER A 547 28.33 -22.08 13.19
N ALA A 548 29.65 -22.03 13.43
CA ALA A 548 30.42 -20.81 13.26
C ALA A 548 30.38 -20.30 11.81
N GLU A 549 30.37 -21.22 10.85
CA GLU A 549 30.46 -20.97 9.40
C GLU A 549 29.12 -20.63 8.75
N ASN A 550 28.00 -20.67 9.49
CA ASN A 550 26.67 -20.36 8.99
C ASN A 550 26.29 -18.89 9.27
N PRO A 551 26.51 -17.94 8.34
CA PRO A 551 25.93 -16.60 8.44
C PRO A 551 24.42 -16.65 8.14
N VAL A 552 23.60 -16.20 9.08
CA VAL A 552 22.18 -15.87 8.85
C VAL A 552 22.12 -14.65 7.92
N PRO A 553 21.27 -14.63 6.85
CA PRO A 553 20.01 -15.34 6.71
C PRO A 553 19.98 -16.44 5.63
N ALA A 554 20.99 -17.31 5.55
CA ALA A 554 20.97 -18.43 4.59
C ALA A 554 19.92 -19.50 4.98
N THR A 555 18.67 -19.32 4.53
CA THR A 555 17.49 -20.14 4.92
C THR A 555 17.56 -21.62 4.54
N SER A 556 18.45 -22.04 3.64
CA SER A 556 18.61 -23.46 3.25
C SER A 556 19.69 -24.23 4.02
N ALA A 557 20.63 -23.54 4.70
CA ALA A 557 21.78 -24.18 5.37
C ALA A 557 21.53 -24.51 6.85
N VAL A 558 20.44 -24.00 7.44
CA VAL A 558 20.17 -24.12 8.89
C VAL A 558 19.17 -25.25 9.19
N VAL A 559 18.24 -25.57 8.27
CA VAL A 559 17.27 -26.65 8.48
C VAL A 559 17.90 -27.99 8.13
N THR A 560 18.03 -28.89 9.10
CA THR A 560 18.48 -30.27 8.88
C THR A 560 17.30 -31.22 9.05
N SER A 561 17.11 -32.10 8.07
CA SER A 561 16.15 -33.21 8.17
C SER A 561 16.85 -34.43 8.76
N ILE A 562 16.22 -35.06 9.74
CA ILE A 562 16.74 -36.21 10.46
C ILE A 562 15.80 -37.40 10.28
N SER A 563 16.38 -38.55 10.00
CA SER A 563 15.63 -39.79 9.79
C SER A 563 14.84 -40.18 11.04
N THR A 564 13.79 -40.97 10.85
CA THR A 564 13.00 -41.52 11.96
C THR A 564 13.79 -42.48 12.85
N THR A 565 14.90 -43.03 12.38
CA THR A 565 15.82 -43.82 13.21
C THR A 565 16.65 -42.90 14.10
N ASP A 566 17.24 -41.85 13.53
CA ASP A 566 18.13 -40.93 14.24
C ASP A 566 17.41 -40.09 15.29
N LYS A 567 16.12 -39.77 15.09
CA LYS A 567 15.31 -39.02 16.08
C LYS A 567 15.14 -39.75 17.41
N SER A 568 15.32 -41.07 17.38
CA SER A 568 15.25 -41.91 18.57
C SER A 568 16.59 -42.13 19.26
N PHE A 569 17.70 -41.78 18.59
CA PHE A 569 19.06 -42.02 19.07
C PHE A 569 19.74 -40.76 19.62
N ASN A 570 19.47 -39.61 18.99
CA ASN A 570 20.06 -38.34 19.35
C ASN A 570 19.11 -37.47 20.16
N GLN A 571 19.69 -36.69 21.07
CA GLN A 571 18.99 -35.73 21.89
C GLN A 571 19.58 -34.35 21.68
N TYR A 572 18.71 -33.36 21.54
CA TYR A 572 19.09 -31.99 21.23
C TYR A 572 18.43 -31.00 22.18
N SER A 573 18.92 -29.76 22.16
CA SER A 573 18.38 -28.66 22.96
C SER A 573 17.01 -28.22 22.43
N LEU A 574 16.25 -27.57 23.31
CA LEU A 574 14.96 -26.97 23.00
C LEU A 574 14.92 -25.51 23.42
N ARG A 575 14.30 -24.69 22.57
CA ARG A 575 14.00 -23.28 22.80
C ARG A 575 12.53 -23.06 22.49
N CYS A 576 11.73 -22.64 23.48
CA CYS A 576 10.29 -22.53 23.29
C CYS A 576 9.85 -21.16 22.78
N ILE A 577 8.72 -21.18 22.10
CA ILE A 577 7.97 -20.00 21.63
C ILE A 577 6.62 -19.96 22.35
N ALA A 578 6.03 -18.78 22.52
CA ALA A 578 4.68 -18.67 23.07
C ALA A 578 3.67 -19.49 22.22
N ASP A 579 2.76 -20.19 22.89
CA ASP A 579 1.72 -21.00 22.23
C ASP A 579 0.63 -20.15 21.57
N VAL A 580 0.47 -18.93 22.07
CA VAL A 580 -0.31 -17.86 21.49
C VAL A 580 0.58 -16.62 21.36
N PRO A 581 0.61 -15.96 20.21
CA PRO A 581 1.24 -14.65 20.14
C PRO A 581 0.31 -13.66 20.87
N ASN A 582 0.90 -12.69 21.59
CA ASN A 582 0.15 -11.57 22.17
C ASN A 582 -0.12 -10.50 21.11
#